data_AF-A0A661A6P1-F1
#
_entry.id   AF-A0A661A6P1-F1
#
_cell.length_a   1.000
_cell.length_b   1.000
_cell.length_c   1.000
_cell.angle_alpha   90.00
_cell.angle_beta   90.00
_cell.angle_gamma   90.00
#
_symmetry.space_group_name_H-M   'P 1'
#
loop_
_entity.id
_entity.type
_entity.pdbx_description
1 polymer ?
#
loop_
_entity_poly.entity_id
_entity_poly.type
_entity_poly.pdbx_seq_one_letter_code
_entity_poly.pdbx_strand_id
1 'polypeptide(L)'
;MEIELLPLVCPDCGSPIKSTKNDNVHFCSGCGKAYVVKRGEWKPIKTIYAKPILPSPDNNYIYLPFWGIRTILSFEEKPKPEAVIVETEVDNPFSAFLQKKISVILKEPDAKTTMDFFIPGFGTTNRYLLMDNIGLEYTREPPDIHITGPKEMCGGKYSLEDIIVIAKALLLTMQEDPRFFIKYRFNLTPVKFFVIGVPFYKENEFFIDALKGKRMFYDAVENIDEIMKKIGGGDGKD
;
A
#
# COMPACT_ATOMS: atom_id res chain seq x y z
N MET A 1 -18.18 21.49 -17.07
CA MET A 1 -17.00 20.68 -16.72
C MET A 1 -15.93 21.04 -17.72
N GLU A 2 -14.91 21.76 -17.28
CA GLU A 2 -13.78 22.16 -18.12
C GLU A 2 -12.77 21.01 -18.10
N ILE A 3 -12.32 20.57 -19.27
CA ILE A 3 -11.36 19.48 -19.41
C ILE A 3 -9.98 20.11 -19.52
N GLU A 4 -9.14 19.87 -18.52
CA GLU A 4 -7.75 20.30 -18.51
C GLU A 4 -6.84 19.16 -18.98
N LEU A 5 -6.00 19.44 -19.97
CA LEU A 5 -4.99 18.50 -20.45
C LEU A 5 -3.67 18.78 -19.75
N LEU A 6 -3.13 17.77 -19.06
CA LEU A 6 -1.82 17.86 -18.44
C LEU A 6 -0.79 17.03 -19.19
N PRO A 7 0.37 17.62 -19.53
CA PRO A 7 1.44 16.86 -20.15
C PRO A 7 1.98 15.84 -19.14
N LEU A 8 2.18 14.60 -19.60
CA LEU A 8 2.85 13.54 -18.85
C LEU A 8 4.37 13.76 -18.85
N VAL A 9 4.78 14.91 -18.33
CA VAL A 9 6.18 15.36 -18.22
C VAL A 9 6.45 15.74 -16.78
N CYS A 10 7.54 15.23 -16.24
CA CYS A 10 7.95 15.45 -14.86
C CYS A 10 8.30 16.93 -14.64
N PRO A 11 7.64 17.64 -13.70
CA PRO A 11 7.92 19.05 -13.44
C PRO A 11 9.32 19.26 -12.83
N ASP A 12 9.91 18.23 -12.23
CA ASP A 12 11.19 18.32 -11.55
C ASP A 12 12.40 18.02 -12.45
N CYS A 13 12.28 17.12 -13.43
CA CYS A 13 13.41 16.68 -14.25
C CYS A 13 13.15 16.60 -15.75
N GLY A 14 11.93 16.94 -16.21
CA GLY A 14 11.56 16.94 -17.63
C GLY A 14 11.39 15.56 -18.29
N SER A 15 11.65 14.46 -17.58
CA SER A 15 11.46 13.11 -18.11
C SER A 15 9.96 12.74 -18.23
N PRO A 16 9.61 11.76 -19.08
CA PRO A 16 8.23 11.29 -19.18
C PRO A 16 7.68 10.75 -17.85
N ILE A 17 6.39 10.98 -17.61
CA ILE A 17 5.62 10.34 -16.55
C ILE A 17 4.94 9.09 -17.13
N LYS A 18 5.19 7.94 -16.52
CA LYS A 18 4.53 6.68 -16.85
C LYS A 18 3.18 6.63 -16.13
N SER A 19 2.14 6.28 -16.88
CA SER A 19 0.76 6.18 -16.41
C SER A 19 -0.02 5.19 -17.25
N THR A 20 -0.96 4.49 -16.60
CA THR A 20 -2.08 3.81 -17.27
C THR A 20 -3.31 4.73 -17.31
N LYS A 21 -4.40 4.28 -17.96
CA LYS A 21 -5.64 5.05 -18.11
C LYS A 21 -6.32 5.39 -16.77
N ASN A 22 -6.14 4.55 -15.75
CA ASN A 22 -6.85 4.64 -14.47
C ASN A 22 -5.90 4.89 -13.28
N ASP A 23 -4.69 5.34 -13.55
CA ASP A 23 -3.75 5.69 -12.47
C ASP A 23 -4.17 7.01 -11.83
N ASN A 24 -4.23 7.01 -10.50
CA ASN A 24 -4.35 8.22 -9.68
C ASN A 24 -2.98 8.70 -9.18
N VAL A 25 -1.98 7.81 -9.15
CA VAL A 25 -0.59 8.10 -8.81
C VAL A 25 0.29 7.76 -10.00
N HIS A 26 1.11 8.72 -10.41
CA HIS A 26 1.91 8.65 -11.62
C HIS A 26 3.39 8.76 -11.28
N PHE A 27 4.24 8.05 -12.03
CA PHE A 27 5.66 7.91 -11.67
C PHE A 27 6.56 8.44 -12.79
N CYS A 28 7.52 9.27 -12.43
CA CYS A 28 8.52 9.75 -13.37
C CYS A 28 9.55 8.65 -13.69
N SER A 29 9.78 8.37 -14.97
CA SER A 29 10.78 7.37 -15.41
C SER A 29 12.23 7.81 -15.15
N GLY A 30 12.49 9.12 -15.12
CA GLY A 30 13.83 9.65 -14.82
C GLY A 30 14.18 9.65 -13.32
N CYS A 31 13.53 10.52 -12.55
CA CYS A 31 13.87 10.73 -11.14
C CYS A 31 13.13 9.82 -10.12
N GLY A 32 12.16 9.02 -10.56
CA GLY A 32 11.38 8.13 -9.70
C GLY A 32 10.43 8.80 -8.71
N LYS A 33 10.21 10.12 -8.81
CA LYS A 33 9.19 10.80 -8.00
C LYS A 33 7.79 10.35 -8.42
N ALA A 34 6.91 10.18 -7.43
CA ALA A 34 5.49 9.98 -7.65
C ALA A 34 4.74 11.30 -7.56
N TYR A 35 3.67 11.43 -8.33
CA TYR A 35 2.80 12.59 -8.36
C TYR A 35 1.33 12.18 -8.34
N VAL A 36 0.49 13.03 -7.75
CA VAL A 36 -0.96 13.03 -7.97
C VAL A 36 -1.34 14.31 -8.70
N VAL A 37 -2.42 14.25 -9.47
CA VAL A 37 -3.01 15.46 -10.06
C VAL A 37 -4.04 16.03 -9.08
N LYS A 38 -3.86 17.29 -8.68
CA LYS A 38 -4.87 18.03 -7.89
C LYS A 38 -5.10 19.40 -8.53
N ARG A 39 -6.34 19.67 -8.96
CA ARG A 39 -6.76 20.93 -9.59
C ARG A 39 -5.82 21.35 -10.74
N GLY A 40 -5.59 20.45 -11.69
CA GLY A 40 -4.73 20.74 -12.84
C GLY A 40 -3.22 20.75 -12.56
N GLU A 41 -2.78 20.39 -11.36
CA GLU A 41 -1.35 20.49 -11.02
C GLU A 41 -0.77 19.17 -10.51
N TRP A 42 0.44 18.88 -10.98
CA TRP A 42 1.28 17.81 -10.45
C TRP A 42 1.71 18.13 -9.02
N LYS A 43 1.25 17.34 -8.04
CA LYS A 43 1.67 17.44 -6.65
C LYS A 43 2.55 16.25 -6.27
N PRO A 44 3.79 16.49 -5.82
CA PRO A 44 4.70 15.40 -5.50
C PRO A 44 4.23 14.66 -4.25
N ILE A 45 4.44 13.35 -4.25
CA ILE A 45 4.30 12.48 -3.08
C ILE A 45 5.69 11.99 -2.71
N LYS A 46 5.95 11.83 -1.41
CA LYS A 46 7.18 11.18 -0.96
C LYS A 46 7.23 9.76 -1.54
N THR A 47 8.27 9.46 -2.29
CA THR A 47 8.50 8.13 -2.89
C THR A 47 9.82 7.58 -2.41
N ILE A 48 9.82 6.29 -2.08
CA ILE A 48 11.04 5.53 -1.78
C ILE A 48 11.01 4.22 -2.56
N TYR A 49 12.18 3.63 -2.77
CA TYR A 49 12.32 2.34 -3.44
C TYR A 49 13.04 1.38 -2.50
N ALA A 50 12.42 0.23 -2.23
CA ALA A 50 12.99 -0.76 -1.35
C ALA A 50 14.04 -1.60 -2.11
N LYS A 51 15.22 -1.73 -1.54
CA LYS A 51 16.26 -2.62 -2.03
C LYS A 51 15.81 -4.07 -1.77
N PRO A 52 15.90 -4.99 -2.76
CA PRO A 52 15.61 -6.40 -2.52
C PRO A 52 16.55 -6.94 -1.44
N ILE A 53 15.97 -7.67 -0.48
CA ILE A 53 16.68 -8.37 0.59
C ILE A 53 16.83 -9.85 0.21
N LEU A 54 15.82 -10.40 -0.43
CA LEU A 54 15.81 -11.77 -0.93
C LEU A 54 16.28 -11.82 -2.39
N PRO A 55 17.16 -12.77 -2.74
CA PRO A 55 17.64 -12.93 -4.11
C PRO A 55 16.51 -13.45 -5.02
N SER A 56 16.42 -12.93 -6.24
CA SER A 56 15.65 -13.57 -7.31
C SER A 56 16.56 -14.49 -8.15
N PRO A 57 16.02 -15.57 -8.76
CA PRO A 57 16.83 -16.53 -9.53
C PRO A 57 17.65 -15.92 -10.67
N ASP A 58 17.14 -14.84 -11.29
CA ASP A 58 17.74 -14.15 -12.43
C ASP A 58 18.21 -12.71 -12.10
N ASN A 59 18.16 -12.32 -10.83
CA ASN A 59 18.42 -10.95 -10.37
C ASN A 59 17.54 -9.88 -11.07
N ASN A 60 16.40 -10.29 -11.62
CA ASN A 60 15.42 -9.40 -12.23
C ASN A 60 14.32 -9.07 -11.21
N TYR A 61 13.98 -7.78 -11.10
CA TYR A 61 12.99 -7.29 -10.15
C TYR A 61 12.05 -6.29 -10.80
N ILE A 62 10.75 -6.49 -10.56
CA ILE A 62 9.66 -5.62 -10.97
C ILE A 62 9.22 -4.83 -9.76
N TYR A 63 9.22 -3.50 -9.87
CA TYR A 63 8.82 -2.63 -8.77
C TYR A 63 7.35 -2.28 -8.90
N LEU A 64 6.54 -2.73 -7.94
CA LEU A 64 5.13 -2.42 -7.86
C LEU A 64 4.86 -1.44 -6.72
N PRO A 65 3.97 -0.45 -6.92
CA PRO A 65 3.71 0.56 -5.92
C PRO A 65 2.95 -0.01 -4.73
N PHE A 66 3.37 0.37 -3.53
CA PHE A 66 2.62 0.22 -2.29
C PHE A 66 2.47 1.59 -1.63
N TRP A 67 1.30 1.85 -1.06
CA TRP A 67 1.09 2.96 -0.15
C TRP A 67 1.53 2.56 1.26
N GLY A 68 2.39 3.38 1.87
CA GLY A 68 2.66 3.35 3.30
C GLY A 68 1.96 4.53 3.98
N ILE A 69 1.07 4.25 4.93
CA ILE A 69 0.29 5.29 5.62
C ILE A 69 0.44 5.10 7.13
N ARG A 70 0.86 6.15 7.83
CA ARG A 70 0.73 6.25 9.27
C ARG A 70 -0.56 6.98 9.60
N THR A 71 -1.39 6.36 10.42
CA THR A 71 -2.63 6.94 10.92
C THR A 71 -2.63 6.97 12.44
N ILE A 72 -3.43 7.88 13.00
CA ILE A 72 -3.87 7.84 14.38
C ILE A 72 -5.21 7.11 14.42
N LEU A 73 -5.27 6.01 15.16
CA LEU A 73 -6.51 5.33 15.50
C LEU A 73 -7.10 5.94 16.78
N SER A 74 -8.35 6.38 16.68
CA SER A 74 -9.14 6.94 17.79
C SER A 74 -10.58 6.44 17.71
N PHE A 75 -11.28 6.42 18.83
CA PHE A 75 -12.71 6.13 18.88
C PHE A 75 -13.52 7.39 19.21
N GLU A 76 -14.74 7.50 18.66
CA GLU A 76 -15.67 8.58 19.02
C GLU A 76 -16.06 8.48 20.50
N GLU A 77 -16.32 7.26 20.96
CA GLU A 77 -16.52 6.91 22.35
C GLU A 77 -15.49 5.88 22.78
N LYS A 78 -14.85 6.10 23.93
CA LYS A 78 -13.83 5.20 24.44
C LYS A 78 -14.41 3.79 24.65
N PRO A 79 -13.80 2.74 24.05
CA PRO A 79 -14.27 1.38 24.28
C PRO A 79 -14.19 1.01 25.75
N LYS A 80 -15.19 0.28 26.24
CA LYS A 80 -15.12 -0.27 27.60
C LYS A 80 -14.12 -1.43 27.66
N PRO A 81 -13.35 -1.60 28.74
CA PRO A 81 -12.36 -2.67 28.85
C PRO A 81 -12.93 -4.07 28.55
N GLU A 82 -14.15 -4.34 28.99
CA GLU A 82 -14.82 -5.64 28.83
C GLU A 82 -15.20 -5.95 27.37
N ALA A 83 -15.20 -4.95 26.49
CA ALA A 83 -15.52 -5.14 25.08
C ALA A 83 -14.29 -5.40 24.20
N VAL A 84 -13.08 -5.28 24.77
CA VAL A 84 -11.79 -5.50 24.10
C VAL A 84 -11.23 -6.87 24.50
N ILE A 85 -11.58 -7.37 25.69
CA ILE A 85 -11.27 -8.72 26.13
C ILE A 85 -12.16 -9.69 25.35
N VAL A 86 -11.70 -10.08 24.17
CA VAL A 86 -12.16 -11.31 23.52
C VAL A 86 -11.14 -12.35 23.91
N GLU A 87 -11.52 -13.29 24.78
CA GLU A 87 -10.78 -14.54 24.92
C GLU A 87 -10.87 -15.23 23.56
N THR A 88 -9.81 -15.12 22.76
CA THR A 88 -9.79 -15.71 21.43
C THR A 88 -9.48 -17.19 21.57
N GLU A 89 -10.44 -18.07 21.27
CA GLU A 89 -10.20 -19.53 21.14
C GLU A 89 -9.28 -19.85 19.95
N VAL A 90 -9.08 -18.89 19.03
CA VAL A 90 -8.27 -18.99 17.83
C VAL A 90 -7.05 -18.09 17.95
N ASP A 91 -5.85 -18.65 17.78
CA ASP A 91 -4.59 -17.89 17.74
C ASP A 91 -4.46 -17.14 16.41
N ASN A 92 -5.24 -16.06 16.24
CA ASN A 92 -5.16 -15.19 15.08
C ASN A 92 -4.16 -14.05 15.32
N PRO A 93 -3.00 -14.04 14.63
CA PRO A 93 -1.95 -13.05 14.87
C PRO A 93 -2.37 -11.62 14.49
N PHE A 94 -3.37 -11.45 13.62
CA PHE A 94 -3.90 -10.13 13.25
C PHE A 94 -4.82 -9.56 14.33
N SER A 95 -5.68 -10.41 14.91
CA SER A 95 -6.52 -10.05 16.06
C SER A 95 -5.66 -9.69 17.26
N ALA A 96 -4.67 -10.52 17.61
CA ALA A 96 -3.74 -10.24 18.70
C ALA A 96 -2.98 -8.91 18.49
N PHE A 97 -2.53 -8.64 17.26
CA PHE A 97 -1.89 -7.38 16.90
C PHE A 97 -2.82 -6.16 17.12
N LEU A 98 -4.07 -6.24 16.64
CA LEU A 98 -5.05 -5.17 16.80
C LEU A 98 -5.42 -4.97 18.28
N GLN A 99 -5.65 -6.05 19.02
CA GLN A 99 -5.98 -6.00 20.45
C GLN A 99 -4.87 -5.32 21.25
N LYS A 100 -3.61 -5.62 20.95
CA LYS A 100 -2.47 -4.91 21.54
C LYS A 100 -2.54 -3.40 21.29
N LYS A 101 -2.92 -2.96 20.09
CA LYS A 101 -3.06 -1.53 19.74
C LYS A 101 -4.22 -0.86 20.48
N ILE A 102 -5.38 -1.52 20.54
CA ILE A 102 -6.58 -1.00 21.24
C ILE A 102 -6.34 -0.93 22.75
N SER A 103 -5.64 -1.90 23.33
CA SER A 103 -5.32 -1.92 24.76
C SER A 103 -4.57 -0.67 25.24
N VAL A 104 -3.80 -0.02 24.36
CA VAL A 104 -3.12 1.25 24.67
C VAL A 104 -4.14 2.39 24.85
N ILE A 105 -5.14 2.47 23.96
CA ILE A 105 -6.22 3.47 24.02
C ILE A 105 -7.05 3.29 25.29
N LEU A 106 -7.25 2.05 25.75
CA LEU A 106 -8.00 1.77 26.98
C LEU A 106 -7.33 2.31 28.24
N LYS A 107 -5.99 2.32 28.30
CA LYS A 107 -5.26 2.62 29.53
C LYS A 107 -5.33 4.09 29.94
N GLU A 108 -5.42 5.02 28.98
CA GLU A 108 -5.40 6.47 29.29
C GLU A 108 -6.56 7.21 28.61
N PRO A 109 -7.12 8.28 29.19
CA PRO A 109 -8.27 9.01 28.64
C PRO A 109 -8.02 9.61 27.25
N ASP A 110 -6.79 10.05 26.98
CA ASP A 110 -6.38 10.72 25.73
C ASP A 110 -5.40 9.89 24.88
N ALA A 111 -5.20 8.61 25.23
CA ALA A 111 -4.25 7.76 24.51
C ALA A 111 -4.66 7.59 23.05
N LYS A 112 -3.78 8.09 22.17
CA LYS A 112 -3.82 7.85 20.73
C LYS A 112 -2.80 6.77 20.40
N THR A 113 -3.21 5.77 19.61
CA THR A 113 -2.26 4.79 19.09
C THR A 113 -2.04 5.03 17.60
N THR A 114 -0.80 4.87 17.16
CA THR A 114 -0.47 4.95 15.74
C THR A 114 -0.54 3.57 15.11
N MET A 115 -1.08 3.54 13.90
CA MET A 115 -1.16 2.35 13.07
C MET A 115 -0.59 2.65 11.69
N ASP A 116 0.38 1.83 11.29
CA ASP A 116 1.01 1.90 9.98
C ASP A 116 0.31 0.87 9.09
N PHE A 117 -0.21 1.30 7.94
CA PHE A 117 -0.86 0.49 6.94
C PHE A 117 -0.01 0.43 5.68
N PHE A 118 0.07 -0.77 5.11
CA PHE A 118 0.69 -1.02 3.81
C PHE A 118 -0.38 -1.56 2.87
N ILE A 119 -0.64 -0.83 1.80
CA ILE A 119 -1.74 -1.12 0.87
C ILE A 119 -1.14 -1.24 -0.53
N PRO A 120 -1.42 -2.31 -1.29
CA PRO A 120 -1.06 -2.35 -2.71
C PRO A 120 -1.54 -1.08 -3.41
N GLY A 121 -0.62 -0.37 -4.04
CA GLY A 121 -0.91 0.83 -4.82
C GLY A 121 -1.49 0.53 -6.19
N PHE A 122 -1.42 -0.73 -6.63
CA PHE A 122 -1.97 -1.26 -7.87
C PHE A 122 -3.33 -1.93 -7.67
N GLY A 123 -4.11 -2.03 -8.76
CA GLY A 123 -5.38 -2.74 -8.73
C GLY A 123 -5.20 -4.23 -8.48
N THR A 124 -6.06 -4.81 -7.65
CA THR A 124 -6.02 -6.23 -7.30
C THR A 124 -7.29 -6.95 -7.75
N THR A 125 -7.13 -8.12 -8.37
CA THR A 125 -8.25 -9.05 -8.63
C THR A 125 -8.58 -9.86 -7.37
N ASN A 126 -9.70 -10.60 -7.38
CA ASN A 126 -10.06 -11.49 -6.27
C ASN A 126 -8.99 -12.56 -5.96
N ARG A 127 -8.10 -12.85 -6.92
CA ARG A 127 -7.00 -13.81 -6.72
C ARG A 127 -5.96 -13.32 -5.71
N TYR A 128 -5.87 -12.01 -5.48
CA TYR A 128 -5.01 -11.44 -4.45
C TYR A 128 -5.34 -11.98 -3.05
N LEU A 129 -6.63 -12.24 -2.77
CA LEU A 129 -7.09 -12.74 -1.47
C LEU A 129 -6.87 -14.24 -1.26
N LEU A 130 -6.44 -14.97 -2.30
CA LEU A 130 -6.26 -16.43 -2.25
C LEU A 130 -4.85 -16.86 -1.82
N MET A 131 -3.94 -15.92 -1.56
CA MET A 131 -2.53 -16.16 -1.25
C MET A 131 -2.11 -15.39 0.01
N ASP A 132 -0.83 -15.07 0.15
CA ASP A 132 -0.35 -14.17 1.19
C ASP A 132 -0.92 -12.77 0.91
N ASN A 133 -1.87 -12.29 1.72
CA ASN A 133 -2.36 -10.92 1.62
C ASN A 133 -1.24 -9.95 2.04
N ILE A 134 -0.33 -9.64 1.10
CA ILE A 134 0.96 -8.97 1.35
C ILE A 134 0.78 -7.64 2.09
N GLY A 135 -0.21 -6.83 1.70
CA GLY A 135 -0.56 -5.60 2.40
C GLY A 135 -0.96 -5.81 3.85
N LEU A 136 -1.77 -6.83 4.14
CA LEU A 136 -2.15 -7.16 5.52
C LEU A 136 -0.94 -7.69 6.32
N GLU A 137 -0.10 -8.53 5.72
CA GLU A 137 1.14 -9.04 6.31
C GLU A 137 2.12 -7.90 6.65
N TYR A 138 2.33 -6.98 5.72
CA TYR A 138 3.17 -5.79 5.94
C TYR A 138 2.56 -4.85 6.98
N THR A 139 1.24 -4.74 7.05
CA THR A 139 0.56 -3.92 8.06
C THR A 139 0.76 -4.48 9.47
N ARG A 140 0.67 -5.81 9.64
CA ARG A 140 0.91 -6.48 10.92
C ARG A 140 2.39 -6.43 11.30
N GLU A 141 3.25 -6.73 10.34
CA GLU A 141 4.69 -6.82 10.53
C GLU A 141 5.40 -6.12 9.36
N PRO A 142 5.66 -4.81 9.49
CA PRO A 142 6.30 -4.01 8.45
C PRO A 142 7.62 -4.63 7.99
N PRO A 143 7.90 -4.64 6.66
CA PRO A 143 9.19 -5.11 6.17
C PRO A 143 10.31 -4.19 6.63
N ASP A 144 11.52 -4.73 6.73
CA ASP A 144 12.72 -3.90 6.84
C ASP A 144 12.98 -3.24 5.48
N ILE A 145 13.14 -1.91 5.47
CA ILE A 145 13.21 -1.13 4.23
C ILE A 145 14.58 -0.48 4.13
N HIS A 146 15.46 -1.13 3.37
CA HIS A 146 16.68 -0.50 2.87
C HIS A 146 16.38 0.29 1.60
N ILE A 147 16.74 1.58 1.55
CA ILE A 147 16.42 2.43 0.40
C ILE A 147 17.45 2.23 -0.72
N THR A 148 16.97 2.13 -1.96
CA THR A 148 17.79 2.16 -3.18
C THR A 148 17.40 3.36 -4.06
N GLY A 149 18.15 3.56 -5.14
CA GLY A 149 17.87 4.60 -6.13
C GLY A 149 16.55 4.37 -6.88
N PRO A 150 16.12 5.37 -7.68
CA PRO A 150 14.91 5.28 -8.50
C PRO A 150 14.81 4.01 -9.34
N LYS A 151 13.58 3.51 -9.48
CA LYS A 151 13.23 2.37 -10.35
C LYS A 151 12.00 2.71 -11.17
N GLU A 152 11.91 2.08 -12.33
CA GLU A 152 10.70 2.12 -13.15
C GLU A 152 9.52 1.54 -12.37
N MET A 153 8.39 2.26 -12.38
CA MET A 153 7.19 1.89 -11.64
C MET A 153 5.96 2.47 -12.36
N CYS A 154 4.84 1.75 -12.32
CA CYS A 154 3.59 2.12 -12.97
C CYS A 154 2.40 1.47 -12.24
N GLY A 155 1.17 1.87 -12.57
CA GLY A 155 -0.04 1.22 -12.06
C GLY A 155 -0.51 1.74 -10.70
N GLY A 156 -0.30 3.03 -10.41
CA GLY A 156 -0.74 3.65 -9.16
C GLY A 156 -2.24 3.91 -9.14
N LYS A 157 -3.05 2.88 -8.93
CA LYS A 157 -4.53 2.92 -9.05
C LYS A 157 -5.22 3.77 -7.98
N TYR A 158 -4.78 3.71 -6.72
CA TYR A 158 -5.56 4.27 -5.61
C TYR A 158 -5.10 5.67 -5.20
N SER A 159 -6.07 6.58 -5.02
CA SER A 159 -5.87 7.92 -4.46
C SER A 159 -5.64 7.88 -2.94
N LEU A 160 -5.32 9.03 -2.33
CA LEU A 160 -5.18 9.14 -0.87
C LEU A 160 -6.52 8.87 -0.16
N GLU A 161 -7.63 9.27 -0.76
CA GLU A 161 -8.97 9.07 -0.24
C GLU A 161 -9.34 7.57 -0.26
N ASP A 162 -9.03 6.88 -1.36
CA ASP A 162 -9.27 5.44 -1.52
C ASP A 162 -8.51 4.62 -0.47
N ILE A 163 -7.23 4.93 -0.25
CA ILE A 163 -6.39 4.13 0.65
C ILE A 163 -6.78 4.30 2.12
N ILE A 164 -7.45 5.39 2.52
CA ILE A 164 -8.03 5.51 3.86
C ILE A 164 -9.24 4.59 4.01
N VAL A 165 -10.06 4.46 2.97
CA VAL A 165 -11.18 3.50 2.96
C VAL A 165 -10.65 2.06 3.02
N ILE A 166 -9.61 1.74 2.24
CA ILE A 166 -8.97 0.42 2.26
C ILE A 166 -8.32 0.15 3.63
N ALA A 167 -7.64 1.12 4.24
CA ALA A 167 -7.07 0.98 5.58
C ALA A 167 -8.13 0.65 6.63
N LYS A 168 -9.31 1.32 6.56
CA LYS A 168 -10.44 1.00 7.43
C LYS A 168 -10.92 -0.43 7.19
N ALA A 169 -11.06 -0.87 5.93
CA ALA A 169 -11.45 -2.23 5.61
C ALA A 169 -10.43 -3.26 6.16
N LEU A 170 -9.13 -3.03 5.99
CA LEU A 170 -8.09 -3.89 6.56
C LEU A 170 -8.20 -3.97 8.09
N LEU A 171 -8.44 -2.86 8.78
CA LEU A 171 -8.66 -2.87 10.23
C LEU A 171 -9.84 -3.77 10.62
N LEU A 172 -10.94 -3.71 9.88
CA LEU A 172 -12.11 -4.56 10.11
C LEU A 172 -11.76 -6.04 9.94
N THR A 173 -10.93 -6.40 8.94
CA THR A 173 -10.51 -7.80 8.73
C THR A 173 -9.61 -8.36 9.84
N MET A 174 -8.96 -7.50 10.62
CA MET A 174 -8.15 -7.93 11.76
C MET A 174 -9.00 -8.23 12.99
N GLN A 175 -10.27 -7.80 13.02
CA GLN A 175 -11.14 -7.98 14.17
C GLN A 175 -12.03 -9.21 14.01
N GLU A 176 -12.03 -10.07 15.03
CA GLU A 176 -12.82 -11.30 15.04
C GLU A 176 -14.30 -11.06 15.35
N ASP A 177 -14.61 -10.04 16.15
CA ASP A 177 -15.99 -9.63 16.43
C ASP A 177 -16.34 -8.32 15.70
N PRO A 178 -17.06 -8.39 14.55
CA PRO A 178 -17.49 -7.20 13.81
C PRO A 178 -18.36 -6.24 14.63
N ARG A 179 -19.05 -6.75 15.68
CA ARG A 179 -19.91 -5.92 16.53
C ARG A 179 -19.11 -4.88 17.31
N PHE A 180 -17.81 -5.12 17.52
CA PHE A 180 -16.92 -4.17 18.18
C PHE A 180 -16.92 -2.81 17.47
N PHE A 181 -16.72 -2.79 16.16
CA PHE A 181 -16.65 -1.53 15.40
C PHE A 181 -18.02 -0.93 15.07
N ILE A 182 -19.09 -1.73 15.11
CA ILE A 182 -20.46 -1.21 15.05
C ILE A 182 -20.76 -0.42 16.33
N LYS A 183 -20.35 -0.95 17.48
CA LYS A 183 -20.59 -0.35 18.80
C LYS A 183 -19.67 0.84 19.06
N TYR A 184 -18.38 0.71 18.76
CA TYR A 184 -17.38 1.75 18.97
C TYR A 184 -16.90 2.29 17.64
N ARG A 185 -17.54 3.37 17.20
CA ARG A 185 -17.14 4.08 15.99
C ARG A 185 -15.71 4.56 16.11
N PHE A 186 -14.93 4.32 15.06
CA PHE A 186 -13.51 4.64 15.02
C PHE A 186 -13.17 5.55 13.84
N ASN A 187 -12.08 6.29 14.02
CA ASN A 187 -11.50 7.15 13.01
C ASN A 187 -10.03 6.80 12.80
N LEU A 188 -9.61 6.81 11.53
CA LEU A 188 -8.21 6.74 11.12
C LEU A 188 -7.83 8.11 10.56
N THR A 189 -7.04 8.87 11.31
CA THR A 189 -6.56 10.18 10.87
C THR A 189 -5.17 10.03 10.27
N PRO A 190 -4.97 10.20 8.95
CA PRO A 190 -3.64 10.10 8.36
C PRO A 190 -2.75 11.23 8.86
N VAL A 191 -1.53 10.89 9.29
CA VAL A 191 -0.50 11.85 9.71
C VAL A 191 0.72 11.83 8.80
N LYS A 192 0.92 10.73 8.06
CA LYS A 192 1.99 10.60 7.07
C LYS A 192 1.58 9.59 6.02
N PHE A 193 1.91 9.88 4.77
CA PHE A 193 1.74 8.94 3.66
C PHE A 193 2.94 9.05 2.71
N PHE A 194 3.25 7.95 2.04
CA PHE A 194 4.31 7.85 1.05
C PHE A 194 4.05 6.64 0.15
N VAL A 195 4.68 6.63 -1.02
CA VAL A 195 4.66 5.47 -1.92
C VAL A 195 6.00 4.76 -1.84
N ILE A 196 5.95 3.44 -1.86
CA ILE A 196 7.08 2.53 -1.81
C ILE A 196 7.06 1.72 -3.10
N GLY A 197 8.16 1.74 -3.87
CA GLY A 197 8.39 0.72 -4.87
C GLY A 197 8.87 -0.55 -4.18
N VAL A 198 8.02 -1.57 -4.14
CA VAL A 198 8.35 -2.88 -3.57
C VAL A 198 8.87 -3.78 -4.68
N PRO A 199 10.08 -4.37 -4.55
CA PRO A 199 10.62 -5.28 -5.54
C PRO A 199 9.91 -6.65 -5.47
N PHE A 200 9.42 -7.11 -6.61
CA PHE A 200 8.90 -8.45 -6.83
C PHE A 200 9.73 -9.17 -7.88
N TYR A 201 9.75 -10.49 -7.84
CA TYR A 201 10.24 -11.30 -8.97
C TYR A 201 9.18 -12.32 -9.35
N LYS A 202 9.20 -12.74 -10.62
CA LYS A 202 8.26 -13.74 -11.14
C LYS A 202 8.86 -15.13 -10.95
N GLU A 203 8.07 -16.04 -10.40
CA GLU A 203 8.39 -17.46 -10.34
C GLU A 203 7.15 -18.24 -10.77
N ASN A 204 7.19 -18.84 -11.97
CA ASN A 204 6.03 -19.47 -12.60
C ASN A 204 4.83 -18.48 -12.69
N GLU A 205 3.68 -18.86 -12.14
CA GLU A 205 2.44 -18.06 -12.10
C GLU A 205 2.35 -17.14 -10.88
N PHE A 206 3.46 -16.92 -10.16
CA PHE A 206 3.50 -16.13 -8.94
C PHE A 206 4.39 -14.91 -9.06
N PHE A 207 3.99 -13.85 -8.37
CA PHE A 207 4.88 -12.81 -7.91
C PHE A 207 5.26 -13.05 -6.46
N ILE A 208 6.54 -12.95 -6.17
CA ILE A 208 7.10 -13.09 -4.83
C ILE A 208 7.77 -11.78 -4.46
N ASP A 209 7.41 -11.22 -3.32
CA ASP A 209 8.01 -9.98 -2.82
C ASP A 209 9.43 -10.27 -2.31
N ALA A 210 10.39 -9.46 -2.72
CA ALA A 210 11.80 -9.63 -2.38
C ALA A 210 12.20 -9.02 -1.03
N LEU A 211 11.22 -8.71 -0.17
CA LEU A 211 11.47 -8.21 1.20
C LEU A 211 11.14 -9.29 2.25
N LYS A 212 10.04 -10.02 2.09
CA LYS A 212 9.51 -11.03 3.03
C LYS A 212 9.19 -12.38 2.39
N GLY A 213 9.27 -12.52 1.07
CA GLY A 213 9.02 -13.77 0.36
C GLY A 213 7.55 -14.19 0.32
N LYS A 214 6.63 -13.23 0.55
CA LYS A 214 5.18 -13.41 0.40
C LYS A 214 4.81 -13.44 -1.06
N ARG A 215 3.81 -14.25 -1.38
CA ARG A 215 3.46 -14.61 -2.75
C ARG A 215 2.05 -14.15 -3.07
N MET A 216 1.86 -13.71 -4.29
CA MET A 216 0.56 -13.51 -4.91
C MET A 216 0.58 -14.11 -6.31
N PHE A 217 -0.58 -14.41 -6.89
CA PHE A 217 -0.62 -14.79 -8.30
C PHE A 217 -0.17 -13.63 -9.18
N TYR A 218 0.45 -13.93 -10.33
CA TYR A 218 0.84 -12.94 -11.32
C TYR A 218 -0.37 -12.11 -11.80
N ASP A 219 -1.50 -12.78 -12.05
CA ASP A 219 -2.79 -12.19 -12.44
C ASP A 219 -3.61 -11.66 -11.24
N ALA A 220 -3.05 -11.65 -10.04
CA ALA A 220 -3.62 -10.91 -8.92
C ALA A 220 -3.53 -9.39 -9.15
N VAL A 221 -2.58 -8.93 -9.98
CA VAL A 221 -2.43 -7.53 -10.36
C VAL A 221 -3.28 -7.24 -11.59
N GLU A 222 -4.22 -6.30 -11.48
CA GLU A 222 -5.04 -5.85 -12.60
C GLU A 222 -4.18 -5.23 -13.71
N ASN A 223 -4.50 -5.53 -14.96
CA ASN A 223 -3.82 -5.00 -16.15
C ASN A 223 -2.29 -5.19 -16.11
N ILE A 224 -1.81 -6.28 -15.49
CA ILE A 224 -0.38 -6.52 -15.30
C ILE A 224 0.41 -6.46 -16.62
N ASP A 225 -0.12 -6.99 -17.71
CA ASP A 225 0.58 -6.97 -19.00
C ASP A 225 0.74 -5.55 -19.56
N GLU A 226 -0.20 -4.63 -19.30
CA GLU A 226 -0.06 -3.22 -19.65
C GLU A 226 1.00 -2.54 -18.76
N ILE A 227 0.96 -2.79 -17.45
CA ILE A 227 1.94 -2.28 -16.47
C ILE A 227 3.35 -2.73 -16.88
N MET A 228 3.53 -4.02 -17.19
CA MET A 228 4.80 -4.59 -17.61
C MET A 228 5.31 -3.98 -18.93
N LYS A 229 4.44 -3.72 -19.91
CA LYS A 229 4.82 -2.99 -21.14
C LYS A 229 5.29 -1.57 -20.85
N LYS A 230 4.73 -0.89 -19.85
CA LYS A 230 5.14 0.48 -19.48
C LYS A 230 6.48 0.50 -18.74
N ILE A 231 6.70 -0.47 -17.85
CA ILE A 231 7.93 -0.63 -17.05
C ILE A 231 9.09 -1.16 -17.92
N GLY A 232 8.84 -2.15 -18.78
CA GLY A 232 9.83 -2.72 -19.70
C GLY A 232 9.97 -1.98 -21.03
N GLY A 233 9.09 -1.01 -21.30
CA GLY A 233 9.09 -0.20 -22.52
C GLY A 233 10.10 0.95 -22.46
N GLY A 234 11.38 0.58 -22.57
CA GLY A 234 12.53 1.46 -22.70
C GLY A 234 13.62 0.92 -23.63
N ASP A 235 13.35 -0.17 -24.37
CA ASP A 235 14.18 -0.59 -25.51
C ASP A 235 13.45 -0.28 -26.82
N GLY A 236 13.35 1.02 -27.11
CA GLY A 236 13.32 1.48 -28.49
C GLY A 236 14.72 1.35 -29.06
N LYS A 237 15.05 0.18 -29.61
CA LYS A 237 16.06 0.09 -30.65
C LYS A 237 15.32 0.17 -31.99
N ASP A 238 15.46 1.34 -32.62
CA ASP A 238 15.47 1.45 -34.08
C ASP A 238 16.47 0.45 -34.68
#